data_AF-D4XKE5-F1
#
_entry.id   AF-D4XKE5-F1
#
_cell.length_a   1.000
_cell.length_b   1.000
_cell.length_c   1.000
_cell.angle_alpha   90.00
_cell.angle_beta   90.00
_cell.angle_gamma   90.00
#
_symmetry.space_group_name_H-M   'P 1'
#
loop_
_entity.id
_entity.type
_entity.pdbx_description
1 polymer ?
#
loop_
_entity_poly.entity_id
_entity_poly.type
_entity_poly.pdbx_seq_one_letter_code
_entity_poly.pdbx_strand_id
1 'polypeptide(L)'
;IDSTGMKFLGEGEWKRKKYGPEYRRQWRKLHIGIDAKTLQIRAIQLTTNNVSDSQVLGDLLNQIPQDEQIDSVYTDGAYDTKQCREVIADRQAHAVIPPRKKCETLERYKEQLARSK
;
A
#
# COMPACT_ATOMS: atom_id res chain seq x y z
N ILE A 1 -5.72 -1.79 2.35
CA ILE A 1 -4.59 -2.17 1.48
C ILE A 1 -3.33 -1.96 2.29
N ASP A 2 -2.48 -2.98 2.32
CA ASP A 2 -1.18 -2.90 2.98
C ASP A 2 -0.17 -3.75 2.21
N SER A 3 1.12 -3.48 2.43
CA SER A 3 2.20 -4.27 1.87
C SER A 3 2.96 -5.02 2.97
N THR A 4 3.35 -6.26 2.68
CA THR A 4 4.17 -7.06 3.59
C THR A 4 5.39 -7.62 2.88
N GLY A 5 6.49 -7.76 3.62
CA GLY A 5 7.70 -8.38 3.12
C GLY A 5 7.52 -9.90 3.01
N MET A 6 7.56 -10.42 1.79
CA MET A 6 7.57 -11.86 1.53
C MET A 6 8.98 -12.34 1.23
N LYS A 7 9.42 -13.33 1.98
CA LYS A 7 10.71 -14.00 1.79
C LYS A 7 10.57 -15.09 0.73
N PHE A 8 11.37 -15.01 -0.34
CA PHE A 8 11.44 -16.09 -1.31
C PHE A 8 12.47 -17.12 -0.86
N LEU A 9 12.00 -18.34 -0.58
CA LEU A 9 12.88 -19.49 -0.38
C LEU A 9 13.34 -19.99 -1.75
N GLY A 10 14.64 -20.12 -1.94
CA GLY A 10 15.20 -20.52 -3.22
C GLY A 10 16.72 -20.56 -3.18
N GLU A 11 17.33 -20.40 -4.36
CA GLU A 11 18.77 -20.48 -4.56
C GLU A 11 19.57 -19.61 -3.56
N GLY A 12 19.08 -18.43 -3.20
CA GLY A 12 19.74 -17.53 -2.25
C GLY A 12 19.86 -18.07 -0.82
N GLU A 13 18.90 -18.87 -0.33
CA GLU A 13 19.00 -19.51 0.99
C GLU A 13 20.01 -20.65 0.98
N TRP A 14 19.97 -21.50 -0.06
CA TRP A 14 20.92 -22.59 -0.22
C TRP A 14 22.34 -22.07 -0.46
N LYS A 15 22.51 -21.06 -1.32
CA LYS A 15 23.80 -20.43 -1.59
C LYS A 15 24.34 -19.71 -0.36
N ARG A 16 23.50 -19.03 0.44
CA ARG A 16 23.93 -18.47 1.73
C ARG A 16 24.39 -19.57 2.70
N LYS A 17 23.69 -20.71 2.74
CA LYS A 17 24.07 -21.85 3.57
C LYS A 17 25.39 -22.50 3.11
N LYS A 18 25.63 -22.57 1.79
CA LYS A 18 26.77 -23.29 1.19
C LYS A 18 28.02 -22.42 1.01
N TYR A 19 27.85 -21.16 0.63
CA TYR A 19 28.94 -20.25 0.23
C TYR A 19 29.07 -19.03 1.14
N GLY A 20 28.25 -18.91 2.18
CA GLY A 20 28.39 -17.88 3.20
C GLY A 20 27.68 -16.55 2.88
N PRO A 21 28.00 -15.49 3.63
CA PRO A 21 27.19 -14.27 3.74
C PRO A 21 27.17 -13.38 2.49
N GLU A 22 28.06 -13.61 1.53
CA GLU A 22 28.12 -12.90 0.25
C GLU A 22 26.83 -13.08 -0.57
N TYR A 23 26.11 -14.18 -0.37
CA TYR A 23 24.81 -14.41 -0.99
C TYR A 23 23.66 -13.86 -0.14
N ARG A 24 22.90 -12.95 -0.73
CA ARG A 24 21.77 -12.27 -0.07
C ARG A 24 20.46 -13.02 -0.28
N ARG A 25 19.68 -13.07 0.80
CA ARG A 25 18.28 -13.50 0.77
C ARG A 25 17.49 -12.51 -0.06
N GLN A 26 16.67 -12.99 -0.99
CA GLN A 26 15.78 -12.13 -1.75
C GLN A 26 14.45 -11.98 -1.02
N TRP A 27 14.07 -10.71 -0.81
CA TRP A 27 12.75 -10.32 -0.33
C TRP A 27 12.01 -9.64 -1.47
N ARG A 28 10.68 -9.77 -1.47
CA ARG A 28 9.75 -9.04 -2.33
C ARG A 28 8.67 -8.43 -1.45
N LYS A 29 7.98 -7.40 -1.94
CA LYS A 29 6.81 -6.86 -1.26
C LYS A 29 5.56 -7.45 -1.87
N LEU A 30 4.67 -7.95 -1.03
CA LEU A 30 3.35 -8.41 -1.40
C LEU A 30 2.34 -7.38 -0.94
N HIS A 31 1.66 -6.72 -1.87
CA HIS A 31 0.58 -5.79 -1.61
C HIS A 31 -0.74 -6.50 -1.75
N ILE A 32 -1.63 -6.35 -0.76
CA ILE A 32 -2.93 -7.00 -0.74
C ILE A 32 -4.02 -5.97 -0.46
N GLY A 33 -5.06 -5.98 -1.28
CA GLY A 33 -6.33 -5.31 -1.05
C GLY A 33 -7.39 -6.32 -0.65
N ILE A 34 -8.00 -6.14 0.51
CA ILE A 34 -9.07 -6.99 1.04
C ILE A 34 -10.31 -6.11 1.19
N ASP A 35 -11.46 -6.63 0.76
CA ASP A 35 -12.74 -5.99 1.02
C ASP A 35 -13.11 -6.14 2.50
N ALA A 36 -13.45 -5.03 3.15
CA ALA A 36 -13.67 -5.00 4.59
C ALA A 36 -14.94 -5.74 5.05
N LYS A 37 -15.93 -5.91 4.18
CA LYS A 37 -17.22 -6.52 4.54
C LYS A 37 -17.22 -8.03 4.28
N THR A 38 -16.69 -8.44 3.14
CA THR A 38 -16.71 -9.82 2.64
C THR A 38 -15.43 -10.58 2.97
N LEU A 39 -14.36 -9.88 3.36
CA LEU A 39 -13.02 -10.41 3.58
C LEU A 39 -12.40 -11.08 2.35
N GLN A 40 -12.94 -10.82 1.16
CA GLN A 40 -12.39 -11.33 -0.09
C GLN A 40 -11.16 -10.52 -0.49
N ILE A 41 -10.14 -11.21 -1.04
CA ILE A 41 -9.00 -10.55 -1.68
C ILE A 41 -9.50 -9.96 -2.99
N ARG A 42 -9.40 -8.64 -3.13
CA ARG A 42 -9.84 -7.88 -4.31
C ARG A 42 -8.69 -7.46 -5.21
N ALA A 43 -7.50 -7.31 -4.64
CA ALA A 43 -6.32 -6.93 -5.39
C ALA A 43 -5.08 -7.57 -4.78
N ILE A 44 -4.13 -7.96 -5.64
CA ILE A 44 -2.84 -8.51 -5.24
C ILE A 44 -1.76 -8.00 -6.19
N GLN A 45 -0.64 -7.53 -5.64
CA GLN A 45 0.51 -7.16 -6.45
C GLN A 45 1.78 -7.60 -5.75
N LEU A 46 2.65 -8.31 -6.47
CA LEU A 46 3.99 -8.63 -6.01
C LEU A 46 4.98 -7.66 -6.67
N THR A 47 5.79 -6.99 -5.85
CA THR A 47 6.79 -6.04 -6.33
C THR A 47 8.17 -6.32 -5.74
N THR A 48 9.18 -5.71 -6.33
CA THR A 48 10.55 -5.73 -5.85
C THR A 48 10.74 -4.69 -4.74
N ASN A 49 11.71 -4.87 -3.84
CA ASN A 49 11.83 -4.00 -2.65
C ASN A 49 12.12 -2.51 -2.94
N ASN A 50 12.58 -2.19 -4.14
CA ASN A 50 12.84 -0.81 -4.60
C ASN A 50 11.57 -0.08 -5.06
N VAL A 51 10.42 -0.76 -5.16
CA VAL A 51 9.14 -0.12 -5.48
C VAL A 51 8.54 0.43 -4.20
N SER A 52 8.13 1.71 -4.23
CA SER A 52 7.43 2.36 -3.12
C SER A 52 5.97 1.92 -3.08
N ASP A 53 5.42 1.79 -1.88
CA ASP A 53 4.05 1.32 -1.69
C ASP A 53 3.04 2.27 -2.35
N SER A 54 3.32 3.58 -2.29
CA SER A 54 2.53 4.61 -2.95
C SER A 54 2.40 4.44 -4.47
N GLN A 55 3.40 3.87 -5.13
CA GLN A 55 3.40 3.68 -6.59
C GLN A 55 2.47 2.54 -7.03
N VAL A 56 2.16 1.61 -6.11
CA VAL A 56 1.44 0.38 -6.43
C VAL A 56 -0.08 0.54 -6.29
N LEU A 57 -0.52 1.60 -5.59
CA LEU A 57 -1.93 1.79 -5.27
C LEU A 57 -2.84 1.85 -6.50
N GLY A 58 -2.43 2.55 -7.55
CA GLY A 58 -3.21 2.64 -8.79
C GLY A 58 -3.42 1.28 -9.45
N ASP A 59 -2.35 0.50 -9.56
CA ASP A 59 -2.41 -0.85 -10.12
C ASP A 59 -3.33 -1.76 -9.32
N LEU A 60 -3.32 -1.63 -7.98
CA LEU A 60 -4.21 -2.40 -7.11
C LEU A 60 -5.68 -2.01 -7.30
N LEU A 61 -6.00 -0.72 -7.34
CA LEU A 61 -7.37 -0.29 -7.55
C LEU A 61 -7.86 -0.70 -8.94
N ASN A 62 -7.02 -0.67 -9.96
CA ASN A 62 -7.36 -1.10 -11.32
C ASN A 62 -7.72 -2.59 -11.46
N GLN A 63 -7.36 -3.43 -10.48
CA GLN A 63 -7.82 -4.83 -10.45
C GLN A 63 -9.29 -4.96 -10.01
N ILE A 64 -9.81 -3.96 -9.30
CA ILE A 64 -11.23 -3.91 -8.91
C ILE A 64 -12.03 -3.40 -10.11
N PRO A 65 -13.11 -4.11 -10.53
CA PRO A 65 -13.96 -3.65 -11.62
C PRO A 65 -14.42 -2.20 -11.44
N GLN A 66 -14.54 -1.45 -12.55
CA GLN A 66 -14.89 -0.02 -12.48
C GLN A 66 -16.36 0.23 -12.14
N ASP A 67 -17.22 -0.75 -12.41
CA ASP A 67 -18.64 -0.78 -12.03
C ASP A 67 -18.85 -1.04 -10.54
N GLU A 68 -17.83 -1.54 -9.84
CA GLU A 68 -17.87 -1.74 -8.39
C GLU A 68 -17.47 -0.45 -7.66
N GLN A 69 -18.42 0.09 -6.90
CA GLN A 69 -18.20 1.29 -6.11
C GLN A 69 -17.33 0.99 -4.88
N ILE A 70 -16.24 1.73 -4.74
CA ILE A 70 -15.38 1.70 -3.55
C ILE A 70 -15.81 2.86 -2.64
N ASP A 71 -16.30 2.53 -1.44
CA ASP A 71 -16.72 3.54 -0.47
C ASP A 71 -15.52 4.24 0.18
N SER A 72 -14.60 3.44 0.74
CA SER A 72 -13.43 3.94 1.45
C SER A 72 -12.22 3.06 1.22
N VAL A 73 -11.05 3.69 1.04
CA VAL A 73 -9.77 3.00 0.92
C VAL A 73 -8.95 3.25 2.19
N TYR A 74 -8.70 2.17 2.94
CA TYR A 74 -7.88 2.18 4.14
C TYR A 74 -6.44 1.80 3.80
N THR A 75 -5.49 2.66 4.14
CA THR A 75 -4.04 2.40 3.95
C THR A 75 -3.25 2.96 5.13
N ASP A 76 -1.97 2.57 5.22
CA ASP A 76 -1.06 3.16 6.18
C ASP A 76 -0.45 4.48 5.66
N GLY A 77 0.36 5.12 6.51
CA GLY A 77 1.02 6.38 6.17
C GLY A 77 2.02 6.30 5.02
N ALA A 78 2.43 5.11 4.55
CA ALA A 78 3.30 4.99 3.38
C ALA A 78 2.58 5.40 2.07
N TYR A 79 1.25 5.29 2.05
CA TYR A 79 0.40 5.73 0.94
C TYR A 79 -0.04 7.20 1.05
N ASP A 80 0.43 7.93 2.08
CA ASP A 80 0.13 9.36 2.28
C ASP A 80 0.91 10.26 1.30
N THR A 81 0.50 10.21 0.03
CA THR A 81 1.03 11.06 -1.06
C THR A 81 -0.09 11.73 -1.83
N LYS A 82 0.22 12.81 -2.57
CA LYS A 82 -0.77 13.51 -3.42
C LYS A 82 -1.33 12.57 -4.51
N GLN A 83 -0.44 11.88 -5.21
CA GLN A 83 -0.79 10.93 -6.27
C GLN A 83 -1.73 9.82 -5.75
N CYS A 84 -1.46 9.26 -4.57
CA CYS A 84 -2.35 8.25 -3.99
C CYS A 84 -3.75 8.81 -3.69
N ARG A 85 -3.84 10.06 -3.20
CA ARG A 85 -5.14 10.70 -2.95
C ARG A 85 -5.89 11.00 -4.24
N GLU A 86 -5.20 11.43 -5.29
CA GLU A 86 -5.79 11.64 -6.62
C GLU A 86 -6.36 10.33 -7.17
N VAL A 87 -5.58 9.25 -7.14
CA VAL A 87 -6.02 7.92 -7.58
C VAL A 87 -7.24 7.40 -6.81
N ILE A 88 -7.33 7.67 -5.50
CA ILE A 88 -8.51 7.31 -4.70
C ILE A 88 -9.70 8.21 -5.05
N ALA A 89 -9.47 9.51 -5.29
CA ALA A 89 -10.50 10.46 -5.66
C ALA A 89 -11.06 10.20 -7.07
N ASP A 90 -10.24 9.74 -8.01
CA ASP A 90 -10.65 9.33 -9.36
C ASP A 90 -11.62 8.13 -9.31
N ARG A 91 -11.47 7.27 -8.29
CA ARG A 91 -12.41 6.19 -7.96
C ARG A 91 -13.62 6.65 -7.14
N GLN A 92 -13.77 7.96 -6.90
CA GLN A 92 -14.83 8.56 -6.09
C GLN A 92 -14.92 7.98 -4.67
N ALA A 93 -13.80 7.49 -4.14
CA ALA A 93 -13.72 6.85 -2.83
C ALA A 93 -13.15 7.79 -1.77
N HIS A 94 -13.46 7.52 -0.50
CA HIS A 94 -12.87 8.26 0.61
C HIS A 94 -11.51 7.68 1.02
N ALA A 95 -10.47 8.52 1.10
CA ALA A 95 -9.14 8.10 1.54
C ALA A 95 -9.04 8.12 3.07
N VAL A 96 -8.93 6.95 3.71
CA VAL A 96 -8.70 6.82 5.16
C VAL A 96 -7.22 6.47 5.40
N ILE A 97 -6.40 7.52 5.51
CA ILE A 97 -4.94 7.40 5.66
C ILE A 97 -4.50 8.10 6.95
N PRO A 98 -3.88 7.39 7.91
CA PRO A 98 -3.33 8.02 9.10
C PRO A 98 -2.26 9.06 8.73
N PRO A 99 -2.28 10.26 9.33
CA PRO A 99 -1.33 11.31 8.98
C PRO A 99 0.08 10.93 9.45
N ARG A 100 1.09 11.16 8.61
CA ARG A 100 2.49 10.88 8.99
C ARG A 100 2.96 11.78 10.14
N LYS A 101 3.68 11.21 11.11
CA LYS A 101 4.19 11.89 12.33
C LYS A 101 5.04 13.17 12.09
N LYS A 102 5.45 13.48 10.85
CA LYS A 102 6.27 14.65 10.49
C LYS A 102 5.85 15.24 9.13
N CYS A 103 4.56 15.53 8.92
CA CYS A 103 4.12 16.17 7.68
C CYS A 103 3.22 17.37 7.99
N GLU A 104 3.48 18.52 7.34
CA GLU A 104 2.70 19.78 7.43
C GLU A 104 1.18 19.56 7.24
N THR A 105 0.80 18.49 6.55
CA THR A 105 -0.60 18.07 6.35
C THR A 105 -1.37 17.80 7.65
N LEU A 106 -0.68 17.47 8.75
CA LEU A 106 -1.29 17.22 10.05
C LEU A 106 -1.87 18.51 10.66
N GLU A 107 -1.23 19.66 10.40
CA GLU A 107 -1.79 20.98 10.76
C GLU A 107 -3.00 21.32 9.88
N ARG A 108 -2.94 21.02 8.58
CA ARG A 108 -4.07 21.25 7.66
C ARG A 108 -5.31 20.41 7.99
N TYR A 109 -5.10 19.16 8.42
CA TYR A 109 -6.19 18.27 8.88
C TYR A 109 -6.82 18.78 10.19
N LYS A 110 -6.01 19.29 11.12
CA LYS A 110 -6.51 19.97 12.33
C LYS A 110 -7.30 21.25 11.98
N GLU A 111 -6.82 22.04 11.02
CA GLU A 111 -7.52 23.25 10.55
C GLU A 111 -8.88 22.94 9.89
N GLN A 112 -8.96 21.89 9.06
CA GLN A 112 -10.22 21.46 8.45
C GLN A 112 -11.22 20.95 9.50
N LEU A 113 -10.77 20.16 10.48
CA LEU A 113 -11.59 19.70 11.61
C LEU A 113 -12.04 20.84 12.54
N ALA A 114 -11.24 21.90 12.67
CA ALA A 114 -11.58 23.09 13.46
C ALA A 114 -12.59 24.01 12.76
N ARG A 115 -12.63 24.00 11.42
CA ARG A 115 -13.61 24.78 10.62
C ARG A 115 -14.97 24.08 10.45
N SER A 116 -15.05 22.78 10.77
CA SER A 116 -16.29 21.99 10.70
C SER A 116 -17.00 21.84 12.06
N LYS A 117 -16.63 22.65 13.06
CA LYS A 117 -17.30 22.80 14.36
C LYS A 117 -17.78 24.23 14.50
#